data_AF-A0A6J0MRP5-F1
#
_entry.id   AF-A0A6J0MRP5-F1
#
_cell.length_a   1.000
_cell.length_b   1.000
_cell.length_c   1.000
_cell.angle_alpha   90.00
_cell.angle_beta   90.00
_cell.angle_gamma   90.00
#
_symmetry.space_group_name_H-M   'P 1'
#
loop_
_entity.id
_entity.type
_entity.pdbx_description
1 polymer ?
#
loop_
_entity_poly.entity_id
_entity_poly.type
_entity_poly.pdbx_seq_one_letter_code
_entity_poly.pdbx_strand_id
1 'polypeptide(L)'
;MKAVSESLMKGTGTVAFYSAENVHPPRLSCAVSVGDKRKRNEHGGGSNDDSSAGPKFNDFEKMRKEVNFSVGQTWALYDNEDEMPRWYARIRKVSAPSFELKITHLEPDPDDEREIQWFEQELPVSTGQFRLGKNQNTKDFSMFSHVIHCKEGSNTGHLTVSPRKGETWALFKNWDIIKWSSEPDSHRSYEYDIVEILSDDTTDGATSVSVAFLHKAKGFASVFFRMGTGDADTTQILPQNTYQFSHMIPSFKLTGFEAKGLPKDAYELDQAALPATVQEKTVPSHLIQDPKPEALCFPSKHTGKVFQTGQFWAFGGSYDDTPRYYGRIQKITVTQTLEQTAETKVHVCRLKATSFPENVIKWKDKSMPVGCGTFSMLKNCSTLYPRHLTHQIFPQTSMDGNEFTILPKVGQLWVIYRIWAPHFEVGALEEHCLDFDMVQVLDDVLDYKVLALKQVLVASEEKNKFFRAAKSRPSYCYDEDGPGVIFTIPQSKMLRFSHPIPASRVTKEVDGEMIVLFEVDKEALPYGW
;
A
#
# COMPACT_ATOMS: atom_id res chain seq x y z
N MET A 1 34.27 -63.96 47.33
CA MET A 1 34.61 -63.96 45.89
C MET A 1 35.82 -63.05 45.67
N LYS A 2 36.45 -63.09 44.48
CA LYS A 2 37.56 -62.23 43.99
C LYS A 2 37.59 -60.82 44.64
N ALA A 3 38.66 -60.25 45.23
CA ALA A 3 40.12 -60.32 44.99
C ALA A 3 40.52 -59.76 43.59
N VAL A 4 41.53 -58.90 43.39
CA VAL A 4 42.87 -58.81 44.01
C VAL A 4 43.41 -57.35 43.94
N SER A 5 44.08 -56.89 45.02
CA SER A 5 45.24 -55.97 45.19
C SER A 5 45.41 -54.63 44.37
N GLU A 6 45.88 -53.53 45.01
CA GLU A 6 47.27 -52.99 45.07
C GLU A 6 47.81 -52.38 43.75
N SER A 7 48.60 -51.30 43.70
CA SER A 7 49.07 -50.27 44.67
C SER A 7 49.70 -49.09 43.87
N LEU A 8 50.45 -48.07 44.34
CA LEU A 8 51.08 -47.68 45.63
C LEU A 8 51.35 -46.13 45.63
N MET A 9 51.92 -45.60 46.72
CA MET A 9 52.60 -44.29 46.89
C MET A 9 51.98 -42.97 46.37
N LYS A 10 51.62 -42.10 47.32
CA LYS A 10 51.58 -40.64 47.13
C LYS A 10 52.98 -40.03 47.36
N GLY A 11 53.42 -39.12 46.50
CA GLY A 11 54.53 -38.19 46.79
C GLY A 11 54.02 -36.91 47.47
N THR A 12 54.86 -36.26 48.28
CA THR A 12 54.56 -34.99 48.99
C THR A 12 55.49 -33.85 48.53
N GLY A 13 54.98 -32.62 48.49
CA GLY A 13 55.71 -31.41 48.05
C GLY A 13 54.75 -30.40 47.41
N THR A 14 54.11 -29.50 48.16
CA THR A 14 54.62 -28.26 48.78
C THR A 14 54.67 -27.07 47.82
N VAL A 15 53.94 -26.02 48.23
CA VAL A 15 53.67 -24.73 47.59
C VAL A 15 54.91 -24.01 47.02
N ALA A 16 54.73 -23.38 45.85
CA ALA A 16 55.42 -22.14 45.47
C ALA A 16 54.46 -21.24 44.69
N PHE A 17 54.51 -19.92 44.94
CA PHE A 17 53.72 -18.91 44.21
C PHE A 17 54.48 -18.41 42.98
N TYR A 18 53.74 -18.05 41.92
CA TYR A 18 54.17 -17.03 40.96
C TYR A 18 53.05 -16.01 40.74
N SER A 19 53.42 -14.76 40.46
CA SER A 19 52.48 -13.64 40.35
C SER A 19 51.81 -13.58 38.99
N ALA A 20 50.67 -12.90 38.90
CA ALA A 20 50.03 -12.58 37.63
C ALA A 20 50.89 -11.62 36.81
N GLU A 21 51.25 -12.02 35.59
CA GLU A 21 51.66 -11.08 34.53
C GLU A 21 50.43 -10.65 33.74
N ASN A 22 50.27 -9.33 33.55
CA ASN A 22 49.14 -8.78 32.79
C ASN A 22 49.35 -9.05 31.30
N VAL A 23 48.74 -10.12 30.79
CA VAL A 23 48.65 -10.37 29.34
C VAL A 23 47.81 -9.26 28.71
N HIS A 24 48.44 -8.41 27.90
CA HIS A 24 47.72 -7.43 27.08
C HIS A 24 46.87 -8.16 26.02
N PRO A 25 45.60 -7.76 25.79
CA PRO A 25 44.83 -8.28 24.68
C PRO A 25 45.47 -7.90 23.33
N PRO A 26 45.36 -8.75 22.30
CA PRO A 26 46.00 -8.53 21.01
C PRO A 26 45.49 -7.26 20.31
N ARG A 27 46.42 -6.49 19.75
CA ARG A 27 46.11 -5.23 19.04
C ARG A 27 45.60 -5.51 17.63
N LEU A 28 44.30 -5.32 17.37
CA LEU A 28 43.76 -5.35 16.00
C LEU A 28 44.27 -4.15 15.16
N SER A 29 45.28 -4.39 14.34
CA SER A 29 45.64 -3.50 13.22
C SER A 29 44.83 -3.85 11.97
N CYS A 30 43.60 -3.33 11.87
CA CYS A 30 42.76 -3.48 10.69
C CYS A 30 43.31 -2.66 9.49
N ALA A 31 44.34 -3.18 8.82
CA ALA A 31 44.80 -2.67 7.54
C ALA A 31 43.83 -3.12 6.45
N VAL A 32 42.89 -2.24 6.06
CA VAL A 32 41.95 -2.50 4.97
C VAL A 32 42.72 -2.53 3.65
N SER A 33 43.07 -3.74 3.18
CA SER A 33 43.59 -3.97 1.84
C SER A 33 42.49 -3.69 0.81
N VAL A 34 42.77 -2.82 -0.16
CA VAL A 34 41.83 -2.53 -1.25
C VAL A 34 41.85 -3.70 -2.23
N GLY A 35 40.90 -4.62 -2.05
CA GLY A 35 40.60 -5.68 -3.01
C GLY A 35 40.08 -5.12 -4.34
N ASP A 36 40.28 -5.88 -5.44
CA ASP A 36 40.00 -5.37 -6.78
C ASP A 36 38.50 -5.36 -7.13
N LYS A 37 38.08 -4.39 -7.95
CA LYS A 37 36.68 -3.99 -8.08
C LYS A 37 35.92 -4.81 -9.13
N ARG A 38 34.91 -5.57 -8.70
CA ARG A 38 33.72 -5.79 -9.54
C ARG A 38 32.94 -4.48 -9.62
N LYS A 39 32.79 -3.93 -10.82
CA LYS A 39 32.00 -2.71 -11.04
C LYS A 39 30.51 -3.03 -10.89
N ARG A 40 29.84 -2.42 -9.91
CA ARG A 40 28.39 -2.23 -9.94
C ARG A 40 28.06 -1.30 -11.13
N ASN A 41 27.19 -1.74 -12.04
CA ASN A 41 26.94 -1.01 -13.29
C ASN A 41 26.16 0.29 -13.05
N GLU A 42 26.86 1.42 -13.08
CA GLU A 42 26.27 2.71 -13.45
C GLU A 42 26.07 2.78 -14.97
N HIS A 43 25.03 3.49 -15.41
CA HIS A 43 24.52 3.63 -16.78
C HIS A 43 23.61 2.48 -17.25
N GLY A 44 22.45 2.86 -17.80
CA GLY A 44 21.47 1.93 -18.35
C GLY A 44 21.82 1.50 -19.77
N GLY A 45 21.96 0.18 -19.95
CA GLY A 45 22.13 -0.49 -21.23
C GLY A 45 21.91 -1.98 -21.02
N GLY A 46 21.13 -2.64 -21.87
CA GLY A 46 20.71 -4.02 -21.63
C GLY A 46 21.82 -5.04 -21.87
N SER A 47 22.08 -5.89 -20.87
CA SER A 47 22.84 -7.14 -21.00
C SER A 47 22.11 -8.23 -20.22
N ASN A 48 21.79 -9.35 -20.86
CA ASN A 48 21.09 -10.46 -20.22
C ASN A 48 22.06 -11.29 -19.37
N ASP A 49 21.77 -11.42 -18.07
CA ASP A 49 22.24 -12.52 -17.22
C ASP A 49 21.01 -13.23 -16.64
N ASP A 50 20.91 -14.54 -16.86
CA ASP A 50 19.62 -15.25 -16.97
C ASP A 50 19.16 -15.92 -15.66
N SER A 51 19.09 -15.14 -14.58
CA SER A 51 18.62 -15.60 -13.25
C SER A 51 17.55 -14.71 -12.61
N SER A 52 17.33 -13.49 -13.12
CA SER A 52 16.38 -12.49 -12.59
C SER A 52 15.15 -12.28 -13.48
N ALA A 53 14.79 -13.24 -14.33
CA ALA A 53 13.77 -13.10 -15.39
C ALA A 53 12.28 -13.03 -14.94
N GLY A 54 12.01 -12.69 -13.67
CA GLY A 54 10.66 -12.56 -13.11
C GLY A 54 10.22 -11.10 -12.89
N PRO A 55 8.92 -10.84 -12.66
CA PRO A 55 8.42 -9.52 -12.29
C PRO A 55 9.06 -8.97 -11.01
N LYS A 56 9.16 -7.64 -10.92
CA LYS A 56 9.52 -6.86 -9.74
C LYS A 56 8.46 -5.77 -9.52
N PHE A 57 8.11 -5.46 -8.29
CA PHE A 57 6.99 -4.55 -7.96
C PHE A 57 7.44 -3.30 -7.20
N ASN A 58 8.46 -3.42 -6.34
CA ASN A 58 9.02 -2.37 -5.52
C ASN A 58 10.45 -2.01 -5.94
N ASP A 59 10.86 -0.80 -5.60
CA ASP A 59 12.19 -0.24 -5.92
C ASP A 59 12.94 0.04 -4.63
N PHE A 60 13.64 -0.99 -4.15
CA PHE A 60 14.43 -0.93 -2.91
C PHE A 60 15.59 0.06 -3.00
N GLU A 61 16.12 0.33 -4.20
CA GLU A 61 17.22 1.28 -4.39
C GLU A 61 16.80 2.72 -4.11
N LYS A 62 15.49 3.06 -4.19
CA LYS A 62 14.97 4.33 -3.65
C LYS A 62 15.26 4.52 -2.16
N MET A 63 15.43 3.45 -1.38
CA MET A 63 15.72 3.53 0.06
C MET A 63 17.20 3.86 0.35
N ARG A 64 18.13 3.54 -0.56
CA ARG A 64 19.59 3.75 -0.38
C ARG A 64 20.10 5.14 -0.78
N LYS A 65 19.22 6.03 -1.23
CA LYS A 65 19.61 7.34 -1.78
C LYS A 65 20.09 8.31 -0.72
N GLU A 66 21.06 9.15 -1.10
CA GLU A 66 21.70 10.18 -0.26
C GLU A 66 20.72 10.99 0.62
N VAL A 67 19.53 11.29 0.09
CA VAL A 67 18.48 12.08 0.75
C VAL A 67 17.81 11.39 1.95
N ASN A 68 17.91 10.07 2.09
CA ASN A 68 17.26 9.31 3.17
C ASN A 68 18.11 9.16 4.43
N PHE A 69 19.43 9.37 4.32
CA PHE A 69 20.34 9.25 5.45
C PHE A 69 20.12 10.41 6.42
N SER A 70 19.90 10.09 7.69
CA SER A 70 19.68 11.06 8.77
C SER A 70 20.54 10.75 9.98
N VAL A 71 20.95 11.79 10.70
CA VAL A 71 21.75 11.67 11.92
C VAL A 71 20.96 10.91 13.00
N GLY A 72 21.63 10.00 13.69
CA GLY A 72 21.06 9.17 14.75
C GLY A 72 20.62 7.78 14.30
N GLN A 73 20.29 7.58 13.01
CA GLN A 73 19.91 6.28 12.43
C GLN A 73 21.02 5.24 12.57
N THR A 74 20.65 3.98 12.80
CA THR A 74 21.53 2.81 12.61
C THR A 74 21.15 2.11 11.31
N TRP A 75 22.15 1.68 10.54
CA TRP A 75 21.98 1.02 9.26
C TRP A 75 22.69 -0.33 9.23
N ALA A 76 22.12 -1.28 8.50
CA ALA A 76 22.79 -2.47 8.01
C ALA A 76 23.72 -2.13 6.86
N LEU A 77 24.92 -2.70 6.91
CA LEU A 77 25.99 -2.61 5.94
C LEU A 77 26.29 -4.00 5.41
N TYR A 78 26.66 -4.06 4.13
CA TYR A 78 27.18 -5.27 3.51
C TYR A 78 28.56 -5.61 4.06
N ASP A 79 28.79 -6.89 4.37
CA ASP A 79 30.12 -7.40 4.71
C ASP A 79 30.85 -8.00 3.50
N ASN A 80 32.06 -8.50 3.74
CA ASN A 80 32.99 -8.94 2.69
C ASN A 80 32.96 -10.47 2.43
N GLU A 81 32.20 -11.27 3.18
CA GLU A 81 32.27 -12.74 3.13
C GLU A 81 31.37 -13.33 2.03
N ASP A 82 30.09 -12.95 2.01
CA ASP A 82 29.09 -13.35 1.00
C ASP A 82 28.18 -12.19 0.55
N GLU A 83 28.63 -10.95 0.78
CA GLU A 83 27.92 -9.69 0.47
C GLU A 83 26.55 -9.54 1.17
N MET A 84 26.30 -10.23 2.29
CA MET A 84 25.06 -10.10 3.09
C MET A 84 25.09 -8.93 4.09
N PRO A 85 23.93 -8.36 4.47
CA PRO A 85 23.86 -7.14 5.29
C PRO A 85 23.94 -7.41 6.80
N ARG A 86 25.09 -7.92 7.27
CA ARG A 86 25.30 -8.36 8.67
C ARG A 86 26.03 -7.35 9.56
N TRP A 87 26.76 -6.39 9.00
CA TRP A 87 27.44 -5.36 9.77
C TRP A 87 26.51 -4.18 10.08
N TYR A 88 26.74 -3.47 11.19
CA TYR A 88 25.90 -2.34 11.58
C TYR A 88 26.72 -1.06 11.83
N ALA A 89 26.17 0.10 11.47
CA ALA A 89 26.78 1.39 11.80
C ALA A 89 25.75 2.50 12.05
N ARG A 90 26.05 3.37 13.02
CA ARG A 90 25.23 4.53 13.39
C ARG A 90 25.74 5.81 12.76
N ILE A 91 24.86 6.60 12.15
CA ILE A 91 25.19 7.86 11.49
C ILE A 91 25.33 8.98 12.52
N ARG A 92 26.55 9.51 12.67
CA ARG A 92 26.85 10.67 13.53
C ARG A 92 26.66 12.02 12.82
N LYS A 93 26.91 12.07 11.51
CA LYS A 93 26.76 13.28 10.69
C LYS A 93 26.49 12.92 9.24
N VAL A 94 25.59 13.67 8.61
CA VAL A 94 25.44 13.79 7.16
C VAL A 94 25.98 15.15 6.74
N SER A 95 26.70 15.21 5.62
CA SER A 95 27.30 16.45 5.11
C SER A 95 26.79 16.76 3.70
N ALA A 96 26.60 18.04 3.39
CA ALA A 96 26.14 18.55 2.10
C ALA A 96 26.80 19.92 1.83
N PRO A 97 26.94 20.38 0.58
CA PRO A 97 26.48 19.75 -0.67
C PRO A 97 27.37 18.61 -1.18
N SER A 98 28.63 18.51 -0.72
CA SER A 98 29.45 17.34 -0.98
C SER A 98 29.06 16.21 -0.03
N PHE A 99 28.34 15.20 -0.52
CA PHE A 99 27.86 14.10 0.30
C PHE A 99 29.03 13.39 1.01
N GLU A 100 28.93 13.28 2.33
CA GLU A 100 29.83 12.52 3.20
C GLU A 100 29.09 12.15 4.49
N LEU A 101 29.07 10.86 4.79
CA LEU A 101 28.59 10.29 6.05
C LEU A 101 29.75 10.14 7.03
N LYS A 102 29.52 10.50 8.29
CA LYS A 102 30.37 10.11 9.42
C LYS A 102 29.62 9.11 10.25
N ILE A 103 30.15 7.89 10.35
CA ILE A 103 29.52 6.75 11.00
C ILE A 103 30.37 6.23 12.16
N THR A 104 29.73 5.53 13.08
CA THR A 104 30.37 4.68 14.09
C THR A 104 29.90 3.25 13.84
N HIS A 105 30.81 2.33 13.57
CA HIS A 105 30.49 0.90 13.50
C HIS A 105 30.02 0.40 14.85
N LEU A 106 29.09 -0.54 14.84
CA LEU A 106 28.68 -1.31 16.01
C LEU A 106 29.55 -2.57 16.04
N GLU A 107 30.23 -2.80 17.16
CA GLU A 107 30.97 -4.03 17.43
C GLU A 107 30.10 -4.93 18.32
N PRO A 108 29.97 -6.24 18.04
CA PRO A 108 29.35 -7.18 18.97
C PRO A 108 30.00 -7.12 20.36
N ASP A 109 29.17 -7.29 21.39
CA ASP A 109 29.56 -7.16 22.80
C ASP A 109 28.86 -8.27 23.64
N PRO A 110 29.20 -9.56 23.40
CA PRO A 110 28.51 -10.70 24.04
C PRO A 110 28.88 -10.93 25.50
N ASP A 111 27.93 -11.45 26.28
CA ASP A 111 28.08 -11.79 27.70
C ASP A 111 28.06 -13.33 27.97
N ASP A 112 27.51 -14.16 27.08
CA ASP A 112 27.50 -15.64 27.24
C ASP A 112 28.80 -16.26 26.71
N GLU A 113 29.37 -17.24 27.42
CA GLU A 113 30.64 -17.89 27.06
C GLU A 113 30.66 -18.46 25.62
N ARG A 114 29.51 -18.92 25.10
CA ARG A 114 29.37 -19.48 23.75
C ARG A 114 29.20 -18.39 22.69
N GLU A 115 28.55 -17.28 23.03
CA GLU A 115 28.44 -16.10 22.18
C GLU A 115 29.79 -15.39 22.04
N ILE A 116 30.57 -15.37 23.13
CA ILE A 116 31.97 -14.93 23.15
C ILE A 116 32.81 -15.86 22.26
N GLN A 117 32.76 -17.19 22.44
CA GLN A 117 33.52 -18.12 21.62
C GLN A 117 33.18 -18.00 20.12
N TRP A 118 31.90 -17.87 19.77
CA TRP A 118 31.43 -17.66 18.39
C TRP A 118 32.03 -16.38 17.79
N PHE A 119 32.00 -15.28 18.55
CA PHE A 119 32.59 -14.00 18.13
C PHE A 119 34.12 -14.07 17.99
N GLU A 120 34.81 -14.77 18.89
CA GLU A 120 36.27 -14.99 18.81
C GLU A 120 36.70 -15.86 17.62
N GLN A 121 35.82 -16.67 17.02
CA GLN A 121 36.08 -17.38 15.77
C GLN A 121 35.79 -16.56 14.50
N GLU A 122 35.52 -15.26 14.63
CA GLU A 122 35.14 -14.37 13.53
C GLU A 122 33.94 -14.90 12.72
N LEU A 123 32.95 -15.47 13.43
CA LEU A 123 31.66 -15.87 12.87
C LEU A 123 30.65 -14.70 12.92
N PRO A 124 29.68 -14.60 11.99
CA PRO A 124 28.83 -13.41 11.88
C PRO A 124 27.88 -13.25 13.08
N VAL A 125 27.68 -12.01 13.53
CA VAL A 125 26.76 -11.66 14.63
C VAL A 125 25.88 -10.48 14.22
N SER A 126 24.57 -10.72 14.18
CA SER A 126 23.56 -9.75 13.69
C SER A 126 22.42 -9.49 14.68
N THR A 127 22.46 -10.10 15.87
CA THR A 127 21.50 -9.91 16.96
C THR A 127 22.23 -9.98 18.31
N GLY A 128 21.57 -9.57 19.39
CA GLY A 128 22.17 -9.49 20.72
C GLY A 128 22.68 -8.08 21.04
N GLN A 129 23.73 -8.00 21.86
CA GLN A 129 24.31 -6.73 22.31
C GLN A 129 25.46 -6.26 21.41
N PHE A 130 25.48 -4.95 21.17
CA PHE A 130 26.51 -4.25 20.41
C PHE A 130 26.95 -2.99 21.17
N ARG A 131 28.23 -2.63 21.05
CA ARG A 131 28.81 -1.38 21.54
C ARG A 131 29.22 -0.46 20.39
N LEU A 132 29.42 0.82 20.69
CA LEU A 132 29.96 1.80 19.72
C LEU A 132 31.47 1.60 19.52
N GLY A 133 31.84 1.08 18.35
CA GLY A 133 33.22 0.81 17.94
C GLY A 133 33.88 1.92 17.12
N LYS A 134 34.62 1.52 16.08
CA LYS A 134 35.43 2.41 15.23
C LYS A 134 34.60 3.45 14.47
N ASN A 135 35.11 4.68 14.38
CA ASN A 135 34.52 5.75 13.57
C ASN A 135 35.10 5.75 12.15
N GLN A 136 34.26 6.00 11.14
CA GLN A 136 34.65 6.10 9.74
C GLN A 136 33.97 7.32 9.08
N ASN A 137 34.68 8.00 8.17
CA ASN A 137 34.05 8.86 7.18
C ASN A 137 33.90 8.05 5.88
N THR A 138 32.75 8.10 5.23
CA THR A 138 32.54 7.47 3.91
C THR A 138 31.71 8.37 2.99
N LYS A 139 31.97 8.24 1.69
CA LYS A 139 31.13 8.79 0.61
C LYS A 139 30.47 7.70 -0.22
N ASP A 140 30.85 6.46 0.01
CA ASP A 140 30.21 5.29 -0.57
C ASP A 140 28.95 4.98 0.22
N PHE A 141 27.78 5.27 -0.37
CA PHE A 141 26.49 4.86 0.16
C PHE A 141 26.06 3.46 -0.34
N SER A 142 26.77 2.88 -1.31
CA SER A 142 26.42 1.58 -1.90
C SER A 142 26.67 0.41 -0.95
N MET A 143 27.56 0.60 0.03
CA MET A 143 27.79 -0.32 1.16
C MET A 143 26.62 -0.40 2.15
N PHE A 144 25.63 0.51 2.06
CA PHE A 144 24.46 0.54 2.97
C PHE A 144 23.30 -0.27 2.40
N SER A 145 22.76 -1.20 3.19
CA SER A 145 21.60 -2.00 2.80
C SER A 145 20.28 -1.31 3.17
N HIS A 146 20.06 -1.03 4.45
CA HIS A 146 18.78 -0.54 4.99
C HIS A 146 18.90 0.00 6.43
N VAL A 147 17.91 0.75 6.91
CA VAL A 147 17.82 1.19 8.32
C VAL A 147 17.41 0.01 9.20
N ILE A 148 18.06 -0.17 10.35
CA ILE A 148 17.66 -1.15 11.38
C ILE A 148 17.11 -0.46 12.63
N HIS A 149 16.34 -1.18 13.44
CA HIS A 149 15.89 -0.70 14.75
C HIS A 149 16.75 -1.31 15.87
N CYS A 150 17.25 -0.46 16.76
CA CYS A 150 18.02 -0.87 17.94
C CYS A 150 17.33 -0.32 19.21
N LYS A 151 17.33 -1.10 20.28
CA LYS A 151 16.99 -0.61 21.63
C LYS A 151 18.26 0.01 22.23
N GLU A 152 18.21 1.26 22.68
CA GLU A 152 19.31 1.84 23.47
C GLU A 152 19.22 1.36 24.92
N GLY A 153 20.35 0.94 25.49
CA GLY A 153 20.42 0.54 26.89
C GLY A 153 20.26 1.72 27.86
N SER A 154 19.95 1.43 29.12
CA SER A 154 19.88 2.43 30.19
C SER A 154 21.23 3.09 30.49
N ASN A 155 22.34 2.41 30.18
CA ASN A 155 23.69 2.96 30.19
C ASN A 155 24.10 3.42 28.77
N THR A 156 24.64 4.63 28.66
CA THR A 156 24.98 5.27 27.39
C THR A 156 26.19 4.63 26.71
N GLY A 157 25.98 3.56 25.94
CA GLY A 157 27.04 2.92 25.15
C GLY A 157 26.61 1.66 24.39
N HIS A 158 25.65 0.91 24.92
CA HIS A 158 25.21 -0.37 24.37
C HIS A 158 23.87 -0.27 23.63
N LEU A 159 23.75 -1.05 22.57
CA LEU A 159 22.64 -1.10 21.61
C LEU A 159 22.24 -2.57 21.43
N THR A 160 20.98 -2.90 21.68
CA THR A 160 20.46 -4.27 21.45
C THR A 160 19.76 -4.35 20.11
N VAL A 161 20.18 -5.30 19.26
CA VAL A 161 19.50 -5.66 18.01
C VAL A 161 18.72 -6.95 18.24
N SER A 162 17.41 -6.91 18.04
CA SER A 162 16.50 -8.05 18.25
C SER A 162 15.46 -8.07 17.11
N PRO A 163 15.19 -9.22 16.46
CA PRO A 163 14.14 -9.34 15.44
C PRO A 163 12.77 -8.92 15.97
N ARG A 164 11.95 -8.28 15.14
CA ARG A 164 10.66 -7.69 15.55
C ARG A 164 9.52 -8.19 14.68
N LYS A 165 8.32 -8.23 15.26
CA LYS A 165 7.11 -8.77 14.63
C LYS A 165 6.82 -8.11 13.27
N GLY A 166 6.67 -8.93 12.23
CA GLY A 166 6.44 -8.49 10.84
C GLY A 166 7.71 -8.21 10.03
N GLU A 167 8.90 -8.25 10.61
CA GLU A 167 10.16 -8.20 9.85
C GLU A 167 10.41 -9.53 9.11
N THR A 168 11.26 -9.48 8.08
CA THR A 168 11.73 -10.66 7.34
C THR A 168 13.22 -10.86 7.60
N TRP A 169 13.64 -12.07 7.93
CA TRP A 169 15.01 -12.38 8.34
C TRP A 169 15.52 -13.66 7.66
N ALA A 170 16.84 -13.76 7.49
CA ALA A 170 17.53 -15.00 7.17
C ALA A 170 17.96 -15.72 8.45
N LEU A 171 17.71 -17.02 8.54
CA LEU A 171 18.25 -17.94 9.54
C LEU A 171 19.34 -18.80 8.93
N PHE A 172 20.43 -19.03 9.67
CA PHE A 172 21.42 -20.04 9.30
C PHE A 172 20.82 -21.45 9.34
N LYS A 173 20.99 -22.22 8.25
CA LYS A 173 20.65 -23.64 8.16
C LYS A 173 21.68 -24.51 8.87
N ASN A 174 21.22 -25.60 9.49
CA ASN A 174 22.08 -26.56 10.20
C ASN A 174 22.99 -25.88 11.25
N TRP A 175 22.48 -24.79 11.84
CA TRP A 175 23.16 -23.96 12.82
C TRP A 175 23.30 -24.69 14.16
N ASP A 176 24.50 -24.66 14.72
CA ASP A 176 24.82 -25.14 16.07
C ASP A 176 25.96 -24.28 16.62
N ILE A 177 25.66 -23.50 17.67
CA ILE A 177 26.62 -22.54 18.26
C ILE A 177 27.89 -23.20 18.77
N ILE A 178 27.83 -24.45 19.25
CA ILE A 178 28.99 -25.17 19.79
C ILE A 178 29.80 -25.74 18.62
N LYS A 179 29.14 -26.43 17.69
CA LYS A 179 29.84 -27.08 16.58
C LYS A 179 30.54 -26.06 15.68
N TRP A 180 29.83 -25.01 15.25
CA TRP A 180 30.39 -24.00 14.33
C TRP A 180 31.57 -23.28 14.99
N SER A 181 31.49 -22.96 16.29
CA SER A 181 32.59 -22.34 17.06
C SER A 181 33.77 -23.29 17.36
N SER A 182 33.64 -24.59 17.04
CA SER A 182 34.72 -25.58 17.15
C SER A 182 35.32 -26.00 15.80
N GLU A 183 34.60 -25.79 14.69
CA GLU A 183 34.99 -26.15 13.32
C GLU A 183 34.74 -25.00 12.31
N PRO A 184 35.10 -23.72 12.60
CA PRO A 184 34.58 -22.57 11.88
C PRO A 184 34.86 -22.58 10.37
N ASP A 185 36.04 -23.03 9.95
CA ASP A 185 36.41 -23.13 8.53
C ASP A 185 35.55 -24.14 7.74
N SER A 186 34.93 -25.12 8.43
CA SER A 186 33.97 -26.05 7.81
C SER A 186 32.57 -25.45 7.66
N HIS A 187 32.34 -24.25 8.20
CA HIS A 187 31.02 -23.63 8.36
C HIS A 187 30.89 -22.23 7.73
N ARG A 188 31.95 -21.66 7.12
CA ARG A 188 31.89 -20.36 6.40
C ARG A 188 31.07 -20.37 5.08
N SER A 189 30.61 -21.53 4.61
CA SER A 189 29.71 -21.65 3.44
C SER A 189 28.24 -21.64 3.89
N TYR A 190 27.69 -20.45 4.13
CA TYR A 190 26.36 -20.31 4.72
C TYR A 190 25.22 -20.66 3.75
N GLU A 191 24.26 -21.46 4.24
CA GLU A 191 22.93 -21.59 3.62
C GLU A 191 21.86 -20.98 4.53
N TYR A 192 20.79 -20.47 3.90
CA TYR A 192 19.73 -19.74 4.60
C TYR A 192 18.35 -20.37 4.45
N ASP A 193 17.56 -20.36 5.53
CA ASP A 193 16.10 -20.33 5.46
C ASP A 193 15.62 -18.90 5.67
N ILE A 194 14.61 -18.51 4.91
CA ILE A 194 14.02 -17.16 4.97
C ILE A 194 12.76 -17.25 5.83
N VAL A 195 12.59 -16.33 6.78
CA VAL A 195 11.48 -16.36 7.75
C VAL A 195 10.82 -15.01 7.98
N GLU A 196 9.56 -15.04 8.40
CA GLU A 196 8.78 -13.90 8.88
C GLU A 196 8.60 -13.99 10.40
N ILE A 197 8.84 -12.90 11.13
CA ILE A 197 8.72 -12.87 12.59
C ILE A 197 7.25 -12.71 13.02
N LEU A 198 6.74 -13.62 13.86
CA LEU A 198 5.32 -13.67 14.27
C LEU A 198 5.06 -13.05 15.65
N SER A 199 6.03 -13.10 16.55
CA SER A 199 5.98 -12.50 17.90
C SER A 199 7.29 -11.77 18.19
N ASP A 200 7.21 -10.72 19.01
CA ASP A 200 8.40 -10.09 19.59
C ASP A 200 8.46 -10.29 21.11
N ASP A 201 9.68 -10.42 21.60
CA ASP A 201 10.09 -10.72 22.98
C ASP A 201 9.53 -9.74 24.03
N THR A 202 9.16 -8.53 23.61
CA THR A 202 8.80 -7.42 24.51
C THR A 202 7.34 -7.36 24.96
N THR A 203 6.43 -8.12 24.34
CA THR A 203 5.00 -7.76 24.36
C THR A 203 4.11 -8.77 25.10
N ASP A 204 4.35 -10.08 24.93
CA ASP A 204 3.46 -11.14 25.41
C ASP A 204 4.04 -11.98 26.57
N GLY A 205 5.23 -11.63 27.09
CA GLY A 205 5.92 -12.43 28.11
C GLY A 205 6.41 -13.80 27.62
N ALA A 206 6.56 -13.96 26.31
CA ALA A 206 6.91 -15.21 25.66
C ALA A 206 8.43 -15.45 25.67
N THR A 207 8.87 -16.58 26.23
CA THR A 207 10.28 -16.98 26.33
C THR A 207 10.90 -17.44 25.00
N SER A 208 10.39 -17.00 23.85
CA SER A 208 10.86 -17.38 22.51
C SER A 208 10.31 -16.47 21.40
N VAL A 209 11.09 -16.34 20.32
CA VAL A 209 10.70 -15.64 19.09
C VAL A 209 10.05 -16.65 18.14
N SER A 210 8.75 -16.52 17.87
CA SER A 210 8.07 -17.37 16.89
C SER A 210 8.27 -16.84 15.47
N VAL A 211 8.58 -17.73 14.53
CA VAL A 211 8.85 -17.42 13.12
C VAL A 211 8.10 -18.36 12.19
N ALA A 212 7.71 -17.89 11.00
CA ALA A 212 7.15 -18.72 9.92
C ALA A 212 8.12 -18.80 8.73
N PHE A 213 8.26 -19.97 8.13
CA PHE A 213 9.11 -20.16 6.96
C PHE A 213 8.50 -19.56 5.68
N LEU A 214 9.35 -18.89 4.91
CA LEU A 214 9.05 -18.27 3.62
C LEU A 214 9.83 -18.98 2.50
N HIS A 215 9.18 -19.15 1.36
CA HIS A 215 9.76 -19.83 0.20
C HIS A 215 9.59 -19.00 -1.06
N LYS A 216 10.61 -19.00 -1.94
CA LYS A 216 10.58 -18.25 -3.20
C LYS A 216 9.50 -18.82 -4.12
N ALA A 217 8.60 -17.96 -4.59
CA ALA A 217 7.55 -18.32 -5.54
C ALA A 217 8.13 -18.52 -6.94
N LYS A 218 7.88 -19.70 -7.53
CA LYS A 218 8.39 -20.05 -8.86
C LYS A 218 7.98 -19.05 -9.94
N GLY A 219 8.94 -18.58 -10.73
CA GLY A 219 8.71 -17.64 -11.84
C GLY A 219 8.64 -16.15 -11.44
N PHE A 220 8.93 -15.81 -10.19
CA PHE A 220 9.07 -14.42 -9.73
C PHE A 220 10.52 -14.13 -9.32
N ALA A 221 10.97 -12.88 -9.45
CA ALA A 221 12.37 -12.54 -9.18
C ALA A 221 12.73 -12.65 -7.69
N SER A 222 11.90 -12.11 -6.79
CA SER A 222 12.06 -12.23 -5.33
C SER A 222 10.74 -12.16 -4.55
N VAL A 223 9.68 -12.78 -5.07
CA VAL A 223 8.44 -12.99 -4.30
C VAL A 223 8.60 -14.23 -3.41
N PHE A 224 8.22 -14.11 -2.13
CA PHE A 224 8.25 -15.16 -1.13
C PHE A 224 6.90 -15.31 -0.44
N PHE A 225 6.57 -16.53 0.00
CA PHE A 225 5.30 -16.86 0.64
C PHE A 225 5.42 -18.03 1.62
N ARG A 226 4.48 -18.11 2.57
CA ARG A 226 4.34 -19.28 3.46
C ARG A 226 3.63 -20.41 2.70
N MET A 227 4.05 -21.66 2.88
CA MET A 227 3.41 -22.83 2.23
C MET A 227 2.11 -23.30 2.91
N GLY A 228 1.74 -22.66 4.03
CA GLY A 228 0.59 -23.01 4.85
C GLY A 228 0.41 -22.02 6.01
N THR A 229 -0.55 -22.33 6.87
CA THR A 229 -0.94 -21.50 8.04
C THR A 229 -1.07 -22.30 9.33
N GLY A 230 -0.60 -23.55 9.35
CA GLY A 230 -0.56 -24.41 10.53
C GLY A 230 0.85 -24.55 11.08
N ASP A 231 0.95 -25.12 12.29
CA ASP A 231 2.16 -25.15 13.12
C ASP A 231 3.41 -25.70 12.40
N ALA A 232 3.23 -26.61 11.43
CA ALA A 232 4.29 -27.27 10.68
C ALA A 232 5.18 -26.33 9.83
N ASP A 233 4.68 -25.15 9.42
CA ASP A 233 5.47 -24.12 8.72
C ASP A 233 6.02 -23.05 9.69
N THR A 234 5.94 -23.29 11.01
CA THR A 234 6.40 -22.36 12.05
C THR A 234 7.38 -23.02 13.03
N THR A 235 8.22 -22.22 13.66
CA THR A 235 9.09 -22.68 14.74
C THR A 235 9.27 -21.58 15.80
N GLN A 236 9.90 -21.93 16.92
CA GLN A 236 10.27 -21.01 18.00
C GLN A 236 11.80 -21.00 18.16
N ILE A 237 12.40 -19.83 18.00
CA ILE A 237 13.81 -19.61 18.29
C ILE A 237 13.91 -19.17 19.75
N LEU A 238 14.67 -19.92 20.55
CA LEU A 238 14.90 -19.61 21.96
C LEU A 238 15.88 -18.43 22.10
N PRO A 239 15.82 -17.60 23.17
CA PRO A 239 16.67 -16.43 23.34
C PRO A 239 18.18 -16.72 23.25
N GLN A 240 18.61 -17.85 23.83
CA GLN A 240 20.00 -18.34 23.75
C GLN A 240 20.41 -18.91 22.38
N ASN A 241 19.51 -18.88 21.38
CA ASN A 241 19.76 -19.26 19.99
C ASN A 241 19.64 -18.05 19.04
N THR A 242 19.66 -16.81 19.54
CA THR A 242 19.53 -15.61 18.72
C THR A 242 20.62 -15.48 17.64
N TYR A 243 21.82 -16.00 17.89
CA TYR A 243 22.91 -16.08 16.90
C TYR A 243 22.60 -16.97 15.67
N GLN A 244 21.45 -17.65 15.62
CA GLN A 244 20.93 -18.27 14.39
C GLN A 244 20.42 -17.23 13.36
N PHE A 245 20.03 -16.03 13.80
CA PHE A 245 19.60 -14.94 12.92
C PHE A 245 20.79 -14.32 12.19
N SER A 246 20.87 -14.56 10.87
CA SER A 246 21.97 -14.11 10.03
C SER A 246 21.85 -12.64 9.63
N HIS A 247 20.68 -12.18 9.19
CA HIS A 247 20.43 -10.76 8.84
C HIS A 247 18.95 -10.49 8.62
N MET A 248 18.55 -9.21 8.74
CA MET A 248 17.24 -8.75 8.26
C MET A 248 17.28 -8.55 6.75
N ILE A 249 16.18 -8.87 6.08
CA ILE A 249 15.97 -8.70 4.64
C ILE A 249 14.86 -7.66 4.45
N PRO A 250 15.12 -6.53 3.77
CA PRO A 250 14.08 -5.56 3.46
C PRO A 250 12.98 -6.22 2.61
N SER A 251 11.74 -6.06 3.02
CA SER A 251 10.59 -6.65 2.33
C SER A 251 9.38 -5.70 2.28
N PHE A 252 8.57 -5.88 1.24
CA PHE A 252 7.27 -5.22 1.09
C PHE A 252 6.19 -6.29 0.98
N LYS A 253 5.18 -6.22 1.86
CA LYS A 253 4.01 -7.11 1.75
C LYS A 253 3.18 -6.75 0.52
N LEU A 254 2.91 -7.75 -0.31
CA LEU A 254 2.12 -7.60 -1.53
C LEU A 254 0.62 -7.72 -1.21
N THR A 255 -0.21 -7.09 -2.03
CA THR A 255 -1.68 -7.18 -1.95
C THR A 255 -2.24 -8.42 -2.65
N GLY A 256 -1.42 -9.10 -3.47
CA GLY A 256 -1.79 -10.27 -4.26
C GLY A 256 -2.41 -9.92 -5.62
N PHE A 257 -2.57 -8.63 -5.93
CA PHE A 257 -3.19 -8.13 -7.16
C PHE A 257 -2.18 -7.54 -8.16
N GLU A 258 -0.89 -7.49 -7.82
CA GLU A 258 0.16 -6.86 -8.64
C GLU A 258 0.51 -7.70 -9.89
N ALA A 259 0.34 -9.02 -9.82
CA ALA A 259 0.49 -9.94 -10.95
C ALA A 259 -0.39 -11.19 -10.79
N LYS A 260 -0.77 -11.81 -11.92
CA LYS A 260 -1.49 -13.09 -11.92
C LYS A 260 -0.58 -14.20 -11.36
N GLY A 261 -1.11 -15.02 -10.46
CA GLY A 261 -0.38 -16.15 -9.87
C GLY A 261 0.40 -15.80 -8.61
N LEU A 262 0.26 -14.58 -8.07
CA LEU A 262 0.81 -14.25 -6.77
C LEU A 262 0.17 -15.10 -5.66
N PRO A 263 0.97 -15.58 -4.69
CA PRO A 263 0.45 -16.14 -3.45
C PRO A 263 -0.24 -15.06 -2.61
N LYS A 264 -1.29 -15.44 -1.89
CA LYS A 264 -1.90 -14.65 -0.82
C LYS A 264 -0.86 -14.41 0.30
N ASP A 265 -0.91 -13.22 0.92
CA ASP A 265 -0.01 -12.82 2.01
C ASP A 265 1.50 -12.87 1.66
N ALA A 266 1.84 -12.86 0.36
CA ALA A 266 3.23 -12.85 -0.11
C ALA A 266 3.97 -11.55 0.20
N TYR A 267 5.30 -11.64 0.20
CA TYR A 267 6.22 -10.51 0.33
C TYR A 267 7.13 -10.46 -0.90
N GLU A 268 7.46 -9.27 -1.39
CA GLU A 268 8.64 -9.08 -2.24
C GLU A 268 9.82 -8.71 -1.36
N LEU A 269 10.96 -9.39 -1.55
CA LEU A 269 12.19 -9.20 -0.78
C LEU A 269 13.26 -8.52 -1.64
N ASP A 270 14.18 -7.78 -1.02
CA ASP A 270 15.31 -7.18 -1.74
C ASP A 270 16.29 -8.26 -2.23
N GLN A 271 16.56 -8.26 -3.53
CA GLN A 271 17.51 -9.17 -4.17
C GLN A 271 18.96 -8.89 -3.77
N ALA A 272 19.26 -7.67 -3.33
CA ALA A 272 20.55 -7.33 -2.73
C ALA A 272 20.65 -7.75 -1.25
N ALA A 273 19.72 -8.55 -0.73
CA ALA A 273 19.79 -9.17 0.59
C ALA A 273 19.22 -10.61 0.54
N LEU A 274 19.53 -11.33 -0.55
CA LEU A 274 19.19 -12.73 -0.76
C LEU A 274 20.42 -13.47 -1.30
N PRO A 275 20.65 -14.74 -0.93
CA PRO A 275 21.74 -15.52 -1.49
C PRO A 275 21.52 -15.75 -2.99
N ALA A 276 22.62 -15.87 -3.75
CA ALA A 276 22.61 -15.96 -5.21
C ALA A 276 21.75 -17.10 -5.79
N THR A 277 21.50 -18.16 -5.00
CA THR A 277 20.57 -19.23 -5.33
C THR A 277 19.59 -19.48 -4.18
N VAL A 278 18.29 -19.43 -4.48
CA VAL A 278 17.19 -19.81 -3.57
C VAL A 278 16.30 -20.82 -4.30
N GLN A 279 15.96 -21.93 -3.63
CA GLN A 279 15.08 -22.95 -4.21
C GLN A 279 13.66 -22.41 -4.40
N GLU A 280 13.16 -22.48 -5.64
CA GLU A 280 11.80 -22.06 -5.98
C GLU A 280 10.78 -23.17 -5.69
N LYS A 281 9.73 -22.85 -4.92
CA LYS A 281 8.55 -23.71 -4.76
C LYS A 281 7.45 -23.29 -5.73
N THR A 282 6.82 -24.26 -6.37
CA THR A 282 5.56 -24.05 -7.11
C THR A 282 4.47 -23.64 -6.12
N VAL A 283 3.81 -22.51 -6.39
CA VAL A 283 2.72 -22.02 -5.53
C VAL A 283 1.53 -22.99 -5.61
N PRO A 284 1.03 -23.55 -4.48
CA PRO A 284 -0.19 -24.34 -4.46
C PRO A 284 -1.39 -23.51 -4.95
N SER A 285 -2.29 -24.10 -5.73
CA SER A 285 -3.44 -23.39 -6.31
C SER A 285 -4.35 -22.73 -5.28
N HIS A 286 -4.48 -23.31 -4.08
CA HIS A 286 -5.28 -22.74 -2.98
C HIS A 286 -4.59 -21.57 -2.25
N LEU A 287 -3.29 -21.34 -2.49
CA LEU A 287 -2.54 -20.18 -1.99
C LEU A 287 -2.39 -19.10 -3.05
N ILE A 288 -2.48 -19.43 -4.34
CA ILE A 288 -2.67 -18.41 -5.38
C ILE A 288 -3.96 -17.67 -5.04
N GLN A 289 -3.89 -16.34 -5.02
CA GLN A 289 -5.10 -15.54 -4.86
C GLN A 289 -5.93 -15.63 -6.15
N ASP A 290 -6.92 -16.51 -6.15
CA ASP A 290 -7.97 -16.50 -7.17
C ASP A 290 -8.53 -15.08 -7.28
N PRO A 291 -8.69 -14.54 -8.51
CA PRO A 291 -9.32 -13.24 -8.74
C PRO A 291 -10.84 -13.37 -8.53
N LYS A 292 -11.25 -13.63 -7.28
CA LYS A 292 -12.60 -13.34 -6.83
C LYS A 292 -12.94 -11.90 -7.25
N PRO A 293 -14.15 -11.64 -7.76
CA PRO A 293 -14.65 -10.29 -7.96
C PRO A 293 -15.07 -9.64 -6.62
N GLU A 294 -14.26 -9.81 -5.56
CA GLU A 294 -14.31 -9.01 -4.33
C GLU A 294 -13.72 -7.64 -4.68
N ALA A 295 -14.59 -6.81 -5.28
CA ALA A 295 -14.23 -5.57 -5.93
C ALA A 295 -13.46 -4.64 -4.98
N LEU A 296 -12.25 -4.24 -5.38
CA LEU A 296 -11.29 -3.49 -4.55
C LEU A 296 -11.92 -2.26 -3.89
N CYS A 297 -12.28 -2.37 -2.61
CA CYS A 297 -13.02 -1.34 -1.88
C CYS A 297 -12.08 -0.29 -1.27
N PHE A 298 -11.95 0.88 -1.90
CA PHE A 298 -11.16 1.99 -1.36
C PHE A 298 -12.05 3.06 -0.70
N PRO A 299 -12.14 3.11 0.65
CA PRO A 299 -12.82 4.21 1.35
C PRO A 299 -11.98 5.49 1.25
N SER A 300 -12.51 6.49 0.55
CA SER A 300 -11.93 7.83 0.48
C SER A 300 -12.02 8.54 1.83
N LYS A 301 -10.87 8.84 2.44
CA LYS A 301 -10.80 9.56 3.73
C LYS A 301 -11.42 10.97 3.70
N HIS A 302 -11.59 11.56 2.51
CA HIS A 302 -12.17 12.89 2.36
C HIS A 302 -13.69 12.87 2.17
N THR A 303 -14.21 11.93 1.38
CA THR A 303 -15.64 11.88 1.02
C THR A 303 -16.42 10.77 1.74
N GLY A 304 -15.75 9.84 2.42
CA GLY A 304 -16.35 8.65 3.05
C GLY A 304 -16.80 7.56 2.05
N LYS A 305 -16.72 7.84 0.74
CA LYS A 305 -17.24 6.99 -0.33
C LYS A 305 -16.27 5.85 -0.67
N VAL A 306 -16.82 4.67 -0.95
CA VAL A 306 -16.05 3.47 -1.32
C VAL A 306 -16.04 3.31 -2.84
N PHE A 307 -14.85 3.45 -3.43
CA PHE A 307 -14.64 3.31 -4.87
C PHE A 307 -14.14 1.90 -5.20
N GLN A 308 -14.62 1.34 -6.32
CA GLN A 308 -14.20 0.04 -6.84
C GLN A 308 -14.02 0.06 -8.36
N THR A 309 -13.09 -0.75 -8.88
CA THR A 309 -12.99 -1.02 -10.32
C THR A 309 -14.30 -1.63 -10.86
N GLY A 310 -14.67 -1.22 -12.07
CA GLY A 310 -15.87 -1.69 -12.78
C GLY A 310 -17.11 -0.83 -12.55
N GLN A 311 -17.16 -0.06 -11.45
CA GLN A 311 -18.25 0.88 -11.14
C GLN A 311 -18.32 2.04 -12.14
N PHE A 312 -19.51 2.61 -12.29
CA PHE A 312 -19.76 3.85 -13.04
C PHE A 312 -20.04 4.99 -12.06
N TRP A 313 -19.41 6.14 -12.28
CA TRP A 313 -19.53 7.31 -11.41
C TRP A 313 -19.80 8.58 -12.22
N ALA A 314 -20.56 9.49 -11.61
CA ALA A 314 -20.79 10.84 -12.09
C ALA A 314 -19.72 11.82 -11.57
N PHE A 315 -19.31 12.76 -12.40
CA PHE A 315 -18.31 13.78 -12.07
C PHE A 315 -18.60 15.11 -12.79
N GLY A 316 -18.16 16.20 -12.15
CA GLY A 316 -18.23 17.55 -12.70
C GLY A 316 -17.29 17.73 -13.90
N GLY A 317 -17.46 18.83 -14.63
CA GLY A 317 -16.52 19.22 -15.69
C GLY A 317 -16.43 20.73 -15.85
N SER A 318 -15.54 21.15 -16.74
CA SER A 318 -14.88 22.47 -16.81
C SER A 318 -15.76 23.71 -17.01
N TYR A 319 -17.09 23.60 -16.98
CA TYR A 319 -18.02 24.70 -17.22
C TYR A 319 -18.70 25.21 -15.94
N ASP A 320 -19.20 24.30 -15.10
CA ASP A 320 -20.03 24.63 -13.92
C ASP A 320 -19.97 23.56 -12.80
N ASP A 321 -18.97 22.67 -12.86
CA ASP A 321 -18.74 21.50 -11.97
C ASP A 321 -19.93 20.55 -11.74
N THR A 322 -21.05 20.72 -12.46
CA THR A 322 -22.29 19.97 -12.21
C THR A 322 -22.14 18.53 -12.73
N PRO A 323 -22.56 17.48 -11.98
CA PRO A 323 -22.16 16.09 -12.21
C PRO A 323 -22.92 15.37 -13.35
N ARG A 324 -22.89 15.95 -14.55
CA ARG A 324 -23.52 15.44 -15.78
C ARG A 324 -22.56 14.71 -16.72
N TYR A 325 -21.34 14.41 -16.28
CA TYR A 325 -20.41 13.53 -17.00
C TYR A 325 -20.21 12.22 -16.27
N TYR A 326 -20.07 11.14 -17.04
CA TYR A 326 -20.05 9.79 -16.52
C TYR A 326 -18.82 9.03 -16.99
N GLY A 327 -18.40 8.03 -16.22
CA GLY A 327 -17.31 7.16 -16.63
C GLY A 327 -17.17 5.91 -15.77
N ARG A 328 -16.52 4.89 -16.33
CA ARG A 328 -16.25 3.62 -15.67
C ARG A 328 -14.85 3.62 -15.06
N ILE A 329 -14.73 3.30 -13.79
CA ILE A 329 -13.43 3.10 -13.13
C ILE A 329 -12.80 1.81 -13.70
N GLN A 330 -11.60 1.89 -14.29
CA GLN A 330 -10.85 0.70 -14.75
C GLN A 330 -9.73 0.29 -13.80
N LYS A 331 -9.12 1.28 -13.14
CA LYS A 331 -8.01 1.06 -12.22
C LYS A 331 -8.06 2.11 -11.13
N ILE A 332 -7.75 1.69 -9.91
CA ILE A 332 -7.50 2.57 -8.78
C ILE A 332 -6.02 2.40 -8.45
N THR A 333 -5.31 3.50 -8.24
CA THR A 333 -3.90 3.52 -7.83
C THR A 333 -3.77 4.25 -6.50
N VAL A 334 -2.99 3.70 -5.59
CA VAL A 334 -2.65 4.33 -4.31
C VAL A 334 -1.14 4.51 -4.29
N THR A 335 -0.69 5.75 -4.21
CA THR A 335 0.73 6.09 -4.08
C THR A 335 0.99 6.60 -2.67
N GLN A 336 1.69 5.80 -1.86
CA GLN A 336 2.12 6.19 -0.52
C GLN A 336 3.62 6.45 -0.51
N THR A 337 3.98 7.74 -0.46
CA THR A 337 5.31 8.24 -0.14
C THR A 337 5.54 8.20 1.37
N LEU A 338 6.79 8.05 1.82
CA LEU A 338 7.12 8.14 3.24
C LEU A 338 6.70 9.51 3.79
N GLU A 339 6.23 9.54 5.04
CA GLU A 339 5.72 10.74 5.73
C GLU A 339 4.50 11.44 5.10
N GLN A 340 4.01 11.00 3.94
CA GLN A 340 2.87 11.61 3.25
C GLN A 340 1.59 10.78 3.37
N THR A 341 0.44 11.45 3.38
CA THR A 341 -0.87 10.78 3.32
C THR A 341 -1.03 10.09 1.98
N ALA A 342 -1.24 8.76 1.99
CA ALA A 342 -1.39 7.93 0.80
C ALA A 342 -2.40 8.54 -0.21
N GLU A 343 -1.91 8.91 -1.39
CA GLU A 343 -2.69 9.59 -2.40
C GLU A 343 -3.40 8.57 -3.30
N THR A 344 -4.73 8.57 -3.27
CA THR A 344 -5.55 7.71 -4.14
C THR A 344 -5.90 8.45 -5.44
N LYS A 345 -5.67 7.80 -6.57
CA LYS A 345 -5.99 8.23 -7.93
C LYS A 345 -6.91 7.18 -8.60
N VAL A 346 -7.92 7.64 -9.32
CA VAL A 346 -8.94 6.80 -9.97
C VAL A 346 -8.86 7.01 -11.48
N HIS A 347 -8.56 5.95 -12.23
CA HIS A 347 -8.46 5.99 -13.69
C HIS A 347 -9.82 5.63 -14.30
N VAL A 348 -10.44 6.61 -14.94
CA VAL A 348 -11.85 6.57 -15.39
C VAL A 348 -11.92 6.71 -16.91
N CYS A 349 -12.52 5.73 -17.59
CA CYS A 349 -12.85 5.87 -19.00
C CYS A 349 -14.20 6.58 -19.13
N ARG A 350 -14.19 7.77 -19.72
CA ARG A 350 -15.38 8.62 -19.85
C ARG A 350 -16.36 8.01 -20.85
N LEU A 351 -17.65 8.09 -20.53
CA LEU A 351 -18.75 7.76 -21.43
C LEU A 351 -19.00 8.94 -22.38
N LYS A 352 -19.24 8.64 -23.65
CA LYS A 352 -19.63 9.61 -24.68
C LYS A 352 -20.99 9.22 -25.26
N ALA A 353 -21.91 10.17 -25.33
CA ALA A 353 -23.24 9.93 -25.89
C ALA A 353 -23.14 9.44 -27.35
N THR A 354 -23.99 8.47 -27.70
CA THR A 354 -24.15 7.97 -29.07
C THR A 354 -25.24 8.78 -29.80
N SER A 355 -25.66 8.35 -30.99
CA SER A 355 -26.66 9.08 -31.78
C SER A 355 -28.05 8.96 -31.17
N PHE A 356 -28.58 10.06 -30.60
CA PHE A 356 -29.98 10.12 -30.18
C PHE A 356 -30.96 9.86 -31.33
N PRO A 357 -32.12 9.21 -31.06
CA PRO A 357 -33.21 9.04 -32.02
C PRO A 357 -33.63 10.32 -32.75
N GLU A 358 -34.23 10.18 -33.92
CA GLU A 358 -34.57 11.32 -34.80
C GLU A 358 -35.61 12.28 -34.21
N ASN A 359 -36.53 11.76 -33.39
CA ASN A 359 -37.53 12.54 -32.67
C ASN A 359 -36.97 13.34 -31.48
N VAL A 360 -35.71 13.13 -31.07
CA VAL A 360 -35.07 13.90 -29.99
C VAL A 360 -34.51 15.21 -30.53
N ILE A 361 -35.03 16.32 -30.01
CA ILE A 361 -34.59 17.67 -30.32
C ILE A 361 -33.20 17.87 -29.72
N LYS A 362 -32.19 17.96 -30.58
CA LYS A 362 -30.77 18.08 -30.22
C LYS A 362 -30.37 19.54 -29.97
N TRP A 363 -29.42 19.75 -29.07
CA TRP A 363 -28.74 21.05 -28.90
C TRP A 363 -28.07 21.47 -30.22
N LYS A 364 -28.30 22.72 -30.66
CA LYS A 364 -27.80 23.30 -31.91
C LYS A 364 -26.26 23.23 -32.03
N ASP A 365 -25.59 23.60 -30.95
CA ASP A 365 -24.14 23.64 -30.76
C ASP A 365 -23.49 22.23 -30.88
N LYS A 366 -24.15 21.20 -30.33
CA LYS A 366 -23.67 19.81 -30.19
C LYS A 366 -22.49 19.62 -29.22
N SER A 367 -21.78 20.66 -28.78
CA SER A 367 -20.80 20.56 -27.69
C SER A 367 -21.46 20.47 -26.29
N MET A 368 -22.67 21.03 -26.18
CA MET A 368 -23.50 21.08 -24.97
C MET A 368 -23.65 19.69 -24.31
N PRO A 369 -23.30 19.55 -23.01
CA PRO A 369 -23.31 18.27 -22.33
C PRO A 369 -24.70 17.66 -22.13
N VAL A 370 -24.73 16.33 -22.18
CA VAL A 370 -25.94 15.50 -22.08
C VAL A 370 -25.74 14.41 -21.03
N GLY A 371 -26.61 14.38 -20.01
CA GLY A 371 -26.58 13.40 -18.92
C GLY A 371 -27.70 12.36 -18.99
N CYS A 372 -28.50 12.35 -20.05
CA CYS A 372 -29.45 11.28 -20.37
C CYS A 372 -29.21 10.76 -21.79
N GLY A 373 -29.58 9.52 -22.06
CA GLY A 373 -29.48 8.86 -23.36
C GLY A 373 -28.65 7.57 -23.33
N THR A 374 -28.22 7.14 -24.51
CA THR A 374 -27.30 6.01 -24.69
C THR A 374 -25.87 6.54 -24.86
N PHE A 375 -24.91 5.86 -24.23
CA PHE A 375 -23.50 6.23 -24.25
C PHE A 375 -22.62 5.02 -24.59
N SER A 376 -21.49 5.25 -25.26
CA SER A 376 -20.42 4.26 -25.43
C SER A 376 -19.18 4.69 -24.64
N MET A 377 -18.33 3.71 -24.28
CA MET A 377 -17.11 3.96 -23.51
C MET A 377 -15.96 4.43 -24.42
N LEU A 378 -15.34 5.56 -24.09
CA LEU A 378 -14.11 5.99 -24.77
C LEU A 378 -12.93 5.09 -24.41
N LYS A 379 -12.09 4.78 -25.41
CA LYS A 379 -10.85 3.99 -25.22
C LYS A 379 -9.79 4.73 -24.38
N ASN A 380 -9.86 6.06 -24.31
CA ASN A 380 -8.94 6.90 -23.56
C ASN A 380 -9.52 7.20 -22.18
N CYS A 381 -8.71 7.04 -21.14
CA CYS A 381 -9.16 7.06 -19.75
C CYS A 381 -8.35 8.07 -18.94
N SER A 382 -9.04 8.96 -18.25
CA SER A 382 -8.46 10.08 -17.50
C SER A 382 -8.22 9.71 -16.04
N THR A 383 -7.09 10.15 -15.48
CA THR A 383 -6.85 10.10 -14.04
C THR A 383 -7.60 11.22 -13.34
N LEU A 384 -8.50 10.87 -12.42
CA LEU A 384 -9.20 11.78 -11.52
C LEU A 384 -8.81 11.48 -10.06
N TYR A 385 -9.21 12.36 -9.15
CA TYR A 385 -9.11 12.13 -7.70
C TYR A 385 -10.49 11.71 -7.15
N PRO A 386 -10.56 10.90 -6.07
CA PRO A 386 -11.82 10.49 -5.45
C PRO A 386 -12.78 11.64 -5.12
N ARG A 387 -12.24 12.82 -4.76
CA ARG A 387 -13.01 14.05 -4.50
C ARG A 387 -13.66 14.68 -5.74
N HIS A 388 -13.37 14.21 -6.95
CA HIS A 388 -14.02 14.66 -8.19
C HIS A 388 -15.17 13.72 -8.62
N LEU A 389 -15.29 12.54 -7.99
CA LEU A 389 -16.37 11.59 -8.23
C LEU A 389 -17.47 11.83 -7.20
N THR A 390 -18.65 12.23 -7.68
CA THR A 390 -19.75 12.72 -6.86
C THR A 390 -20.62 11.57 -6.34
N HIS A 391 -21.28 10.84 -7.24
CA HIS A 391 -22.18 9.75 -6.91
C HIS A 391 -22.06 8.58 -7.89
N GLN A 392 -22.36 7.37 -7.41
CA GLN A 392 -22.39 6.17 -8.25
C GLN A 392 -23.66 6.16 -9.11
N ILE A 393 -23.52 5.77 -10.37
CA ILE A 393 -24.63 5.61 -11.32
C ILE A 393 -24.75 4.14 -11.76
N PHE A 394 -25.95 3.78 -12.23
CA PHE A 394 -26.29 2.41 -12.60
C PHE A 394 -26.91 2.38 -14.02
N PRO A 395 -26.09 2.49 -15.08
CA PRO A 395 -26.58 2.43 -16.45
C PRO A 395 -27.14 1.04 -16.78
N GLN A 396 -28.15 0.99 -17.64
CA GLN A 396 -28.58 -0.24 -18.29
C GLN A 396 -27.60 -0.58 -19.41
N THR A 397 -26.79 -1.63 -19.21
CA THR A 397 -25.81 -2.12 -20.18
C THR A 397 -26.48 -2.90 -21.31
N SER A 398 -25.99 -2.75 -22.55
CA SER A 398 -26.42 -3.52 -23.72
C SER A 398 -25.97 -5.00 -23.66
N MET A 399 -26.62 -5.85 -24.47
CA MET A 399 -26.30 -7.29 -24.52
C MET A 399 -24.87 -7.61 -25.00
N ASP A 400 -24.23 -6.70 -25.73
CA ASP A 400 -22.84 -6.81 -26.20
C ASP A 400 -21.83 -6.12 -25.27
N GLY A 401 -22.29 -5.44 -24.21
CA GLY A 401 -21.45 -4.76 -23.22
C GLY A 401 -20.82 -3.43 -23.67
N ASN A 402 -21.14 -2.92 -24.86
CA ASN A 402 -20.50 -1.73 -25.43
C ASN A 402 -21.28 -0.41 -25.21
N GLU A 403 -22.59 -0.49 -25.01
CA GLU A 403 -23.47 0.67 -24.77
C GLU A 403 -24.07 0.66 -23.36
N PHE A 404 -24.28 1.87 -22.84
CA PHE A 404 -24.69 2.15 -21.47
C PHE A 404 -25.82 3.20 -21.52
N THR A 405 -27.04 2.80 -21.19
CA THR A 405 -28.23 3.63 -21.28
C THR A 405 -28.57 4.22 -19.91
N ILE A 406 -28.72 5.54 -19.84
CA ILE A 406 -29.05 6.30 -18.62
C ILE A 406 -30.27 7.16 -18.97
N LEU A 407 -31.46 6.71 -18.58
CA LEU A 407 -32.73 7.40 -18.86
C LEU A 407 -33.55 7.55 -17.57
N PRO A 408 -34.41 8.58 -17.46
CA PRO A 408 -35.26 8.75 -16.30
C PRO A 408 -36.24 7.57 -16.14
N LYS A 409 -36.29 6.98 -14.94
CA LYS A 409 -37.21 5.89 -14.58
C LYS A 409 -38.07 6.25 -13.37
N VAL A 410 -39.31 5.75 -13.35
CA VAL A 410 -40.29 5.98 -12.27
C VAL A 410 -39.66 5.78 -10.89
N GLY A 411 -39.94 6.72 -10.00
CA GLY A 411 -39.43 6.74 -8.62
C GLY A 411 -38.09 7.45 -8.45
N GLN A 412 -37.24 7.54 -9.49
CA GLN A 412 -35.94 8.23 -9.41
C GLN A 412 -36.10 9.75 -9.26
N LEU A 413 -35.08 10.37 -8.66
CA LEU A 413 -34.90 11.82 -8.70
C LEU A 413 -33.93 12.21 -9.82
N TRP A 414 -34.17 13.37 -10.43
CA TRP A 414 -33.35 13.95 -11.48
C TRP A 414 -33.29 15.47 -11.34
N VAL A 415 -32.15 16.05 -11.72
CA VAL A 415 -32.06 17.47 -12.01
C VAL A 415 -32.47 17.71 -13.46
N ILE A 416 -33.33 18.70 -13.68
CA ILE A 416 -33.69 19.21 -15.01
C ILE A 416 -33.23 20.66 -15.17
N TYR A 417 -32.98 21.08 -16.41
CA TYR A 417 -32.90 22.50 -16.75
C TYR A 417 -34.30 23.12 -16.61
N ARG A 418 -34.43 24.15 -15.77
CA ARG A 418 -35.70 24.86 -15.51
C ARG A 418 -36.23 25.47 -16.80
N ILE A 419 -35.40 26.28 -17.46
CA ILE A 419 -35.61 26.80 -18.81
C ILE A 419 -34.78 25.94 -19.76
N TRP A 420 -35.38 25.50 -20.87
CA TRP A 420 -34.71 24.67 -21.87
C TRP A 420 -35.11 25.13 -23.27
N ALA A 421 -34.12 25.43 -24.12
CA ALA A 421 -34.33 25.74 -25.53
C ALA A 421 -33.17 25.19 -26.37
N PRO A 422 -33.44 24.60 -27.56
CA PRO A 422 -32.40 23.91 -28.35
C PRO A 422 -31.37 24.85 -28.97
N HIS A 423 -31.60 26.17 -28.92
CA HIS A 423 -30.67 27.20 -29.38
C HIS A 423 -29.68 27.66 -28.30
N PHE A 424 -29.77 27.17 -27.06
CA PHE A 424 -28.72 27.40 -26.06
C PHE A 424 -27.43 26.69 -26.47
N GLU A 425 -26.32 27.35 -26.19
CA GLU A 425 -24.95 26.96 -26.55
C GLU A 425 -24.12 26.87 -25.25
N VAL A 426 -22.98 26.18 -25.28
CA VAL A 426 -22.29 25.73 -24.06
C VAL A 426 -21.86 26.86 -23.11
N GLY A 427 -21.59 28.06 -23.64
CA GLY A 427 -21.29 29.26 -22.85
C GLY A 427 -22.40 29.66 -21.86
N ALA A 428 -23.66 29.26 -22.09
CA ALA A 428 -24.75 29.51 -21.13
C ALA A 428 -24.58 28.76 -19.79
N LEU A 429 -23.71 27.74 -19.73
CA LEU A 429 -23.28 27.09 -18.49
C LEU A 429 -22.15 27.88 -17.81
N GLU A 430 -21.19 28.38 -18.59
CA GLU A 430 -20.03 29.18 -18.14
C GLU A 430 -20.47 30.53 -17.57
N GLU A 431 -21.48 31.16 -18.16
CA GLU A 431 -22.11 32.40 -17.68
C GLU A 431 -23.09 32.17 -16.51
N HIS A 432 -23.28 30.91 -16.08
CA HIS A 432 -24.24 30.46 -15.06
C HIS A 432 -25.70 30.90 -15.32
N CYS A 433 -26.07 31.12 -16.58
CA CYS A 433 -27.40 31.57 -16.99
C CYS A 433 -28.48 30.47 -16.99
N LEU A 434 -28.15 29.24 -16.59
CA LEU A 434 -29.05 28.09 -16.62
C LEU A 434 -29.48 27.65 -15.21
N ASP A 435 -30.72 28.00 -14.89
CA ASP A 435 -31.42 27.53 -13.69
C ASP A 435 -31.75 26.03 -13.75
N PHE A 436 -31.82 25.41 -12.56
CA PHE A 436 -32.17 24.01 -12.38
C PHE A 436 -33.44 23.83 -11.55
N ASP A 437 -34.15 22.72 -11.76
CA ASP A 437 -35.17 22.22 -10.83
C ASP A 437 -34.91 20.75 -10.50
N MET A 438 -35.26 20.33 -9.28
CA MET A 438 -35.24 18.94 -8.84
C MET A 438 -36.62 18.31 -9.10
N VAL A 439 -36.68 17.15 -9.73
CA VAL A 439 -37.93 16.43 -9.99
C VAL A 439 -37.87 14.95 -9.59
N GLN A 440 -39.02 14.38 -9.20
CA GLN A 440 -39.24 12.94 -9.17
C GLN A 440 -39.95 12.49 -10.45
N VAL A 441 -39.52 11.39 -11.06
CA VAL A 441 -40.22 10.75 -12.19
C VAL A 441 -41.43 9.97 -11.68
N LEU A 442 -42.62 10.24 -12.23
CA LEU A 442 -43.89 9.56 -11.92
C LEU A 442 -44.33 8.58 -13.02
N ASP A 443 -43.97 8.84 -14.28
CA ASP A 443 -44.24 7.98 -15.45
C ASP A 443 -43.05 8.09 -16.42
N ASP A 444 -42.72 7.00 -17.12
CA ASP A 444 -41.67 6.95 -18.17
C ASP A 444 -42.11 6.18 -19.44
N VAL A 445 -43.39 5.82 -19.57
CA VAL A 445 -43.87 4.90 -20.62
C VAL A 445 -43.99 5.55 -22.00
N LEU A 446 -44.46 6.80 -22.08
CA LEU A 446 -44.64 7.54 -23.35
C LEU A 446 -43.93 8.90 -23.32
N ASP A 447 -44.26 9.72 -22.34
CA ASP A 447 -43.57 10.97 -22.02
C ASP A 447 -43.29 11.00 -20.51
N TYR A 448 -42.29 11.78 -20.09
CA TYR A 448 -41.87 11.78 -18.70
C TYR A 448 -42.78 12.67 -17.84
N LYS A 449 -43.75 12.05 -17.16
CA LYS A 449 -44.55 12.74 -16.14
C LYS A 449 -43.69 12.92 -14.90
N VAL A 450 -43.54 14.14 -14.42
CA VAL A 450 -42.62 14.51 -13.33
C VAL A 450 -43.31 15.35 -12.25
N LEU A 451 -42.80 15.26 -11.03
CA LEU A 451 -43.20 16.04 -9.86
C LEU A 451 -42.04 16.93 -9.40
N ALA A 452 -42.24 18.24 -9.40
CA ALA A 452 -41.31 19.21 -8.83
C ALA A 452 -41.11 18.97 -7.33
N LEU A 453 -39.85 18.98 -6.89
CA LEU A 453 -39.47 18.92 -5.49
C LEU A 453 -38.92 20.26 -5.02
N LYS A 454 -39.18 20.61 -3.75
CA LYS A 454 -38.59 21.77 -3.08
C LYS A 454 -37.68 21.32 -1.95
N GLN A 455 -36.53 21.96 -1.84
CA GLN A 455 -35.61 21.80 -0.71
C GLN A 455 -36.29 22.20 0.61
N VAL A 456 -35.97 21.46 1.67
CA VAL A 456 -36.44 21.70 3.04
C VAL A 456 -35.22 22.01 3.88
N LEU A 457 -35.24 23.14 4.58
CA LEU A 457 -34.25 23.45 5.61
C LEU A 457 -34.62 22.65 6.86
N VAL A 458 -33.69 21.80 7.31
CA VAL A 458 -33.76 21.06 8.57
C VAL A 458 -32.68 21.62 9.47
N ALA A 459 -32.96 21.81 10.77
CA ALA A 459 -32.09 22.52 11.70
C ALA A 459 -30.94 21.64 12.24
N SER A 460 -30.13 21.07 11.34
CA SER A 460 -29.04 20.14 11.63
C SER A 460 -27.77 20.48 10.84
N GLU A 461 -26.60 20.13 11.38
CA GLU A 461 -25.29 20.27 10.71
C GLU A 461 -25.03 19.17 9.66
N GLU A 462 -26.07 18.64 9.02
CA GLU A 462 -25.96 17.48 8.15
C GLU A 462 -25.33 17.82 6.79
N LYS A 463 -24.47 16.92 6.28
CA LYS A 463 -23.84 17.07 4.96
C LYS A 463 -24.84 16.97 3.81
N ASN A 464 -25.99 16.35 4.04
CA ASN A 464 -27.00 16.04 3.02
C ASN A 464 -28.10 17.10 3.00
N LYS A 465 -28.72 17.31 1.84
CA LYS A 465 -29.88 18.20 1.67
C LYS A 465 -31.17 17.37 1.65
N PHE A 466 -32.26 17.93 2.15
CA PHE A 466 -33.56 17.26 2.18
C PHE A 466 -34.53 17.92 1.20
N PHE A 467 -35.36 17.11 0.53
CA PHE A 467 -36.35 17.56 -0.45
C PHE A 467 -37.72 16.92 -0.18
N ARG A 468 -38.81 17.65 -0.47
CA ARG A 468 -40.19 17.13 -0.48
C ARG A 468 -40.94 17.57 -1.72
N ALA A 469 -42.09 16.93 -1.99
CA ALA A 469 -43.01 17.36 -3.04
C ALA A 469 -43.30 18.87 -2.92
N ALA A 470 -43.13 19.62 -4.00
CA ALA A 470 -43.43 21.04 -4.00
C ALA A 470 -44.94 21.29 -3.82
N LYS A 471 -45.30 22.29 -3.01
CA LYS A 471 -46.69 22.79 -2.92
C LYS A 471 -47.03 23.80 -4.03
N SER A 472 -46.00 24.37 -4.66
CA SER A 472 -46.08 25.35 -5.76
C SER A 472 -44.75 25.40 -6.51
N ARG A 473 -44.76 25.58 -7.84
CA ARG A 473 -43.57 25.90 -8.65
C ARG A 473 -43.53 27.42 -8.89
N PRO A 474 -42.37 28.11 -8.83
CA PRO A 474 -42.27 29.50 -9.27
C PRO A 474 -42.65 29.59 -10.77
N SER A 475 -43.50 30.56 -11.11
CA SER A 475 -43.97 30.76 -12.48
C SER A 475 -43.12 31.82 -13.19
N TYR A 476 -42.76 31.55 -14.45
CA TYR A 476 -41.90 32.41 -15.27
C TYR A 476 -42.57 32.71 -16.61
N CYS A 477 -42.11 33.78 -17.28
CA CYS A 477 -42.69 34.31 -18.52
C CYS A 477 -42.73 33.35 -19.71
N TYR A 478 -42.03 32.21 -19.63
CA TYR A 478 -41.85 31.22 -20.68
C TYR A 478 -42.08 29.78 -20.18
N ASP A 479 -42.93 29.61 -19.15
CA ASP A 479 -43.23 28.30 -18.58
C ASP A 479 -44.18 27.48 -19.47
N GLU A 480 -43.62 26.73 -20.42
CA GLU A 480 -44.34 25.84 -21.33
C GLU A 480 -45.05 24.66 -20.63
N ASP A 481 -44.67 24.30 -19.40
CA ASP A 481 -45.29 23.19 -18.67
C ASP A 481 -46.46 23.62 -17.75
N GLY A 482 -46.64 24.93 -17.59
CA GLY A 482 -47.70 25.54 -16.79
C GLY A 482 -47.44 25.53 -15.27
N PRO A 483 -48.28 26.21 -14.47
CA PRO A 483 -48.03 26.44 -13.04
C PRO A 483 -48.14 25.19 -12.14
N GLY A 484 -48.35 24.01 -12.72
CA GLY A 484 -48.48 22.75 -12.00
C GLY A 484 -47.16 22.28 -11.38
N VAL A 485 -47.23 21.72 -10.18
CA VAL A 485 -46.10 21.00 -9.58
C VAL A 485 -45.93 19.59 -10.18
N ILE A 486 -46.95 19.08 -10.86
CA ILE A 486 -46.86 17.89 -11.72
C ILE A 486 -47.05 18.34 -13.16
N PHE A 487 -46.11 17.97 -14.02
CA PHE A 487 -46.09 18.33 -15.44
C PHE A 487 -45.46 17.21 -16.28
N THR A 488 -45.44 17.37 -17.60
CA THR A 488 -44.94 16.35 -18.55
C THR A 488 -43.80 16.92 -19.38
N ILE A 489 -42.65 16.24 -19.38
CA ILE A 489 -41.53 16.52 -20.29
C ILE A 489 -41.62 15.52 -21.45
N PRO A 490 -41.89 15.96 -22.69
CA PRO A 490 -41.97 15.06 -23.83
C PRO A 490 -40.67 14.30 -24.08
N GLN A 491 -40.73 13.06 -24.58
CA GLN A 491 -39.52 12.30 -24.97
C GLN A 491 -38.66 13.06 -25.98
N SER A 492 -39.27 13.85 -26.87
CA SER A 492 -38.56 14.74 -27.81
C SER A 492 -37.72 15.82 -27.12
N LYS A 493 -38.06 16.21 -25.89
CA LYS A 493 -37.32 17.15 -25.04
C LYS A 493 -36.49 16.45 -23.95
N MET A 494 -36.15 15.16 -24.10
CA MET A 494 -35.41 14.41 -23.05
C MET A 494 -34.10 15.08 -22.61
N LEU A 495 -33.42 15.85 -23.49
CA LEU A 495 -32.19 16.58 -23.15
C LEU A 495 -32.39 17.71 -22.11
N ARG A 496 -33.62 17.95 -21.65
CA ARG A 496 -33.93 18.77 -20.47
C ARG A 496 -33.49 18.10 -19.16
N PHE A 497 -33.34 16.78 -19.13
CA PHE A 497 -32.79 16.04 -18.00
C PHE A 497 -31.26 16.22 -17.95
N SER A 498 -30.75 16.85 -16.88
CA SER A 498 -29.32 17.14 -16.75
C SER A 498 -28.53 15.96 -16.19
N HIS A 499 -28.99 15.32 -15.11
CA HIS A 499 -28.35 14.16 -14.47
C HIS A 499 -29.29 13.52 -13.43
N PRO A 500 -29.16 12.20 -13.15
CA PRO A 500 -29.90 11.54 -12.08
C PRO A 500 -29.36 11.95 -10.70
N ILE A 501 -30.17 11.75 -9.67
CA ILE A 501 -29.84 12.04 -8.27
C ILE A 501 -30.16 10.82 -7.42
N PRO A 502 -29.14 10.10 -6.89
CA PRO A 502 -29.35 9.10 -5.86
C PRO A 502 -29.91 9.74 -4.59
N ALA A 503 -31.00 9.17 -4.07
CA ALA A 503 -31.71 9.70 -2.92
C ALA A 503 -32.26 8.58 -2.03
N SER A 504 -32.18 8.77 -0.72
CA SER A 504 -32.77 7.89 0.28
C SER A 504 -34.09 8.47 0.79
N ARG A 505 -35.07 7.64 1.11
CA ARG A 505 -36.30 8.09 1.79
C ARG A 505 -36.10 8.00 3.31
N VAL A 506 -36.28 9.12 3.99
CA VAL A 506 -36.18 9.23 5.46
C VAL A 506 -37.40 9.93 6.02
N THR A 507 -37.76 9.64 7.27
CA THR A 507 -38.79 10.39 8.00
C THR A 507 -38.10 11.29 9.00
N LYS A 508 -38.37 12.60 8.97
CA LYS A 508 -37.79 13.59 9.90
C LYS A 508 -38.87 14.52 10.44
N GLU A 509 -38.64 15.00 11.65
CA GLU A 509 -39.45 16.07 12.23
C GLU A 509 -39.11 17.40 11.55
N VAL A 510 -40.12 18.09 11.04
CA VAL A 510 -40.03 19.42 10.43
C VAL A 510 -41.23 20.21 10.90
N ASP A 511 -41.01 21.39 11.48
CA ASP A 511 -42.07 22.26 12.03
C ASP A 511 -42.98 21.56 13.08
N GLY A 512 -42.51 20.49 13.73
CA GLY A 512 -43.25 19.65 14.68
C GLY A 512 -44.02 18.47 14.07
N GLU A 513 -43.97 18.29 12.74
CA GLU A 513 -44.60 17.15 12.05
C GLU A 513 -43.55 16.14 11.53
N MET A 514 -43.83 14.85 11.63
CA MET A 514 -42.99 13.79 11.05
C MET A 514 -43.29 13.62 9.56
N ILE A 515 -42.41 14.15 8.71
CA ILE A 515 -42.57 14.21 7.25
C ILE A 515 -41.58 13.27 6.56
N VAL A 516 -42.05 12.55 5.54
CA VAL A 516 -41.18 11.76 4.64
C VAL A 516 -40.49 12.69 3.65
N LEU A 517 -39.16 12.71 3.68
CA LEU A 517 -38.28 13.51 2.85
C LEU A 517 -37.40 12.60 1.97
N PHE A 518 -36.93 13.14 0.86
CA PHE A 518 -35.79 12.60 0.11
C PHE A 518 -34.51 13.24 0.66
N GLU A 519 -33.63 12.41 1.21
CA GLU A 519 -32.26 12.78 1.57
C GLU A 519 -31.36 12.62 0.35
N VAL A 520 -30.57 13.66 0.05
CA VAL A 520 -29.69 13.76 -1.12
C VAL A 520 -28.31 14.22 -0.69
N ASP A 521 -27.27 13.55 -1.17
CA ASP A 521 -25.88 14.00 -1.00
C ASP A 521 -25.67 15.34 -1.73
N LYS A 522 -25.19 16.36 -1.01
CA LYS A 522 -24.93 17.69 -1.60
C LYS A 522 -23.92 17.65 -2.75
N GLU A 523 -23.00 16.69 -2.77
CA GLU A 523 -22.01 16.54 -3.85
C GLU A 523 -22.65 16.07 -5.16
N ALA A 524 -23.89 15.55 -5.13
CA ALA A 524 -24.66 15.21 -6.32
C ALA A 524 -25.44 16.39 -6.93
N LEU A 525 -25.56 17.53 -6.23
CA LEU A 525 -26.36 18.68 -6.66
C LEU A 525 -25.58 19.61 -7.62
N PRO A 526 -26.28 20.50 -8.36
CA PRO A 526 -25.64 21.60 -9.07
C PRO A 526 -24.86 22.52 -8.12
N TYR A 527 -23.85 23.20 -8.63
CA TYR A 527 -23.05 24.14 -7.83
C TYR A 527 -23.93 25.24 -7.23
N GLY A 528 -23.80 25.47 -5.92
CA GLY A 528 -24.55 26.51 -5.17
C GLY A 528 -25.86 26.08 -4.48
N TRP A 529 -26.22 24.78 -4.50
CA TRP A 529 -27.47 24.26 -3.91
C TRP A 529 -27.38 23.75 -2.46
#